data_AF-A0A963AVT6-F1
#
_entry.id   AF-A0A963AVT6-F1
#
_cell.length_a   1.000
_cell.length_b   1.000
_cell.length_c   1.000
_cell.angle_alpha   90.00
_cell.angle_beta   90.00
_cell.angle_gamma   90.00
#
_symmetry.space_group_name_H-M   'P 1'
#
loop_
_entity.id
_entity.type
_entity.pdbx_description
1 polymer ?
#
loop_
_entity_poly.entity_id
_entity_poly.type
_entity_poly.pdbx_seq_one_letter_code
_entity_poly.pdbx_strand_id
1 'polypeptide(L)'
;MKTRLRKVFSPILKLFETGASEYSYKRSHRTILIVVGALFLLLSVASLATAIYAALPGAWLPFTVFFSTGAVCEIVGLLGSDQAVAKIWGNK
;
A
#
# COMPACT_ATOMS: atom_id res chain seq x y z
N MET A 1 -15.27 -8.66 -10.25
CA MET A 1 -14.11 -7.82 -10.66
C MET A 1 -12.96 -7.85 -9.65
N LYS A 2 -13.21 -7.81 -8.33
CA LYS A 2 -12.16 -7.94 -7.28
C LYS A 2 -11.24 -9.16 -7.46
N THR A 3 -11.77 -10.29 -7.91
CA THR A 3 -11.00 -11.54 -8.13
C THR A 3 -9.92 -11.44 -9.20
N ARG A 4 -10.13 -10.61 -10.24
CA ARG A 4 -9.14 -10.38 -11.31
C ARG A 4 -7.97 -9.53 -10.80
N LEU A 5 -8.28 -8.44 -10.11
CA LEU A 5 -7.28 -7.57 -9.49
C LEU A 5 -6.48 -8.31 -8.41
N ARG A 6 -7.15 -9.14 -7.60
CA ARG A 6 -6.50 -10.00 -6.60
C ARG A 6 -5.55 -11.03 -7.23
N LYS A 7 -5.83 -11.46 -8.46
CA LYS A 7 -4.96 -12.37 -9.23
C LYS A 7 -3.73 -11.65 -9.78
N VAL A 8 -3.87 -10.41 -10.25
CA VAL A 8 -2.75 -9.57 -10.72
C VAL A 8 -1.81 -9.24 -9.57
N PHE A 9 -2.34 -8.86 -8.41
CA PHE A 9 -1.54 -8.54 -7.22
C PHE A 9 -1.28 -9.77 -6.33
N SER A 10 -1.56 -10.98 -6.83
CA SER A 10 -1.35 -12.24 -6.11
C SER A 10 0.06 -12.42 -5.54
N PRO A 11 1.18 -12.04 -6.19
CA PRO A 11 2.50 -12.26 -5.60
C PRO A 11 2.71 -11.42 -4.34
N ILE A 12 2.22 -10.17 -4.34
CA ILE A 12 2.28 -9.28 -3.18
C ILE A 12 1.35 -9.80 -2.09
N LEU A 13 0.11 -10.11 -2.46
CA LEU A 13 -0.91 -10.62 -1.54
C LEU A 13 -0.47 -11.94 -0.89
N LYS A 14 0.06 -12.90 -1.66
CA LYS A 14 0.55 -14.17 -1.11
C LYS A 14 1.72 -13.98 -0.15
N LEU A 15 2.60 -13.00 -0.37
CA LEU A 15 3.68 -12.68 0.56
C LEU A 15 3.11 -12.32 1.95
N PHE A 16 1.99 -11.58 1.96
CA PHE A 16 1.33 -11.14 3.19
C PHE A 16 0.30 -12.15 3.75
N GLU A 17 -0.31 -12.99 2.91
CA GLU A 17 -1.31 -13.99 3.30
C GLU A 17 -0.70 -15.35 3.68
N THR A 18 0.59 -15.59 3.40
CA THR A 18 1.27 -16.84 3.77
C THR A 18 1.74 -16.78 5.22
N GLY A 19 1.14 -17.60 6.09
CA GLY A 19 1.52 -17.80 7.49
C GLY A 19 0.31 -18.14 8.37
N ALA A 20 0.29 -19.33 8.96
CA ALA A 20 -0.77 -19.76 9.88
C ALA A 20 -0.58 -19.11 11.26
N SER A 21 -0.74 -17.80 11.35
CA SER A 21 -0.65 -17.04 12.59
C SER A 21 -2.03 -16.66 13.13
N GLU A 22 -2.22 -16.75 14.44
CA GLU A 22 -3.37 -16.17 15.14
C GLU A 22 -3.34 -14.65 14.96
N TYR A 23 -4.21 -14.11 14.11
CA TYR A 23 -4.25 -12.68 13.87
C TYR A 23 -5.44 -12.05 14.63
N SER A 24 -5.14 -11.18 15.59
CA SER A 24 -6.12 -10.27 16.16
C SER A 24 -6.37 -9.12 15.17
N TYR A 25 -7.39 -9.27 14.33
CA TYR A 25 -7.80 -8.26 13.37
C TYR A 25 -8.73 -7.20 14.00
N LYS A 26 -8.45 -5.92 13.73
CA LYS A 26 -9.40 -4.82 13.93
C LYS A 26 -9.69 -4.13 12.61
N ARG A 27 -10.97 -3.88 12.34
CA ARG A 27 -11.43 -3.18 11.13
C ARG A 27 -10.80 -1.79 10.95
N SER A 28 -10.44 -1.12 12.05
CA SER A 28 -9.76 0.19 12.04
C SER A 28 -8.37 0.13 11.38
N HIS A 29 -7.66 -1.00 11.48
CA HIS A 29 -6.33 -1.16 10.89
C HIS A 29 -6.37 -1.10 9.37
N ARG A 30 -7.48 -1.57 8.78
CA ARG A 30 -7.73 -1.49 7.34
C ARG A 30 -8.00 -0.06 6.90
N THR A 31 -8.84 0.67 7.65
CA THR A 31 -9.14 2.08 7.34
C THR A 31 -7.88 2.94 7.42
N ILE A 32 -7.07 2.77 8.47
CA ILE A 32 -5.83 3.52 8.62
C ILE A 32 -4.86 3.18 7.47
N LEU A 33 -4.74 1.91 7.09
CA LEU A 33 -3.87 1.50 5.99
C LEU A 33 -4.25 2.17 4.66
N ILE A 34 -5.55 2.25 4.37
CA ILE A 34 -6.07 2.95 3.18
C ILE A 34 -5.82 4.45 3.28
N VAL A 35 -6.14 5.08 4.43
CA VAL A 35 -5.94 6.53 4.61
C VAL A 35 -4.46 6.91 4.48
N VAL A 36 -3.56 6.13 5.08
CA VAL A 36 -2.11 6.32 4.95
C VAL A 36 -1.69 6.08 3.49
N GLY A 37 -2.16 5.01 2.85
CA GLY A 37 -1.90 4.75 1.42
C GLY A 37 -2.28 5.93 0.52
N ALA A 38 -3.48 6.47 0.70
CA ALA A 38 -3.97 7.65 -0.02
C ALA A 38 -3.12 8.90 0.26
N LEU A 39 -2.68 9.10 1.51
CA LEU A 39 -1.75 10.19 1.87
C LEU A 39 -0.42 10.07 1.12
N PHE A 40 0.17 8.87 1.12
CA PHE A 40 1.40 8.59 0.40
C PHE A 40 1.24 8.79 -1.12
N LEU A 41 0.09 8.42 -1.70
CA LEU A 41 -0.21 8.70 -3.11
C LEU A 41 -0.35 10.21 -3.39
N LEU A 42 -0.96 10.98 -2.48
CA LEU A 42 -1.00 12.43 -2.58
C LEU A 42 0.40 13.05 -2.56
N LEU A 43 1.27 12.62 -1.64
CA LEU A 43 2.66 13.06 -1.59
C LEU A 43 3.44 12.67 -2.85
N SER A 44 3.16 11.49 -3.40
CA SER A 44 3.72 11.05 -4.68
C SER A 44 3.32 11.99 -5.81
N VAL A 45 2.03 12.33 -5.95
CA VAL A 45 1.55 13.26 -6.98
C VAL A 45 2.19 14.65 -6.80
N ALA A 46 2.28 15.14 -5.56
CA ALA A 46 2.96 16.39 -5.27
C ALA A 46 4.45 16.35 -5.65
N SER A 47 5.14 15.24 -5.37
CA SER A 47 6.55 15.04 -5.74
C SER A 47 6.75 14.97 -7.26
N LEU A 48 5.82 14.36 -7.98
CA LEU A 48 5.84 14.34 -9.44
C LEU A 48 5.58 15.74 -10.02
N ALA A 49 4.63 16.48 -9.45
CA ALA A 49 4.36 17.85 -9.85
C ALA A 49 5.61 18.74 -9.64
N THR A 50 6.28 18.67 -8.49
CA THR A 50 7.51 19.43 -8.26
C THR A 50 8.65 18.98 -9.15
N ALA A 51 8.78 17.69 -9.45
CA ALA A 51 9.77 17.19 -10.42
C ALA A 51 9.59 17.83 -11.80
N ILE A 52 8.34 17.97 -12.27
CA ILE A 52 8.02 18.54 -13.58
C ILE A 52 8.15 20.07 -13.57
N TYR A 53 7.50 20.74 -12.62
CA TYR A 53 7.44 22.21 -12.58
C TYR A 53 8.76 22.85 -12.19
N ALA A 54 9.48 22.26 -11.24
CA ALA A 54 10.76 22.81 -10.77
C ALA A 54 11.95 22.26 -11.58
N ALA A 55 11.73 21.32 -12.51
CA ALA A 55 12.78 20.60 -13.23
C ALA A 55 13.85 20.01 -12.29
N LEU A 56 13.44 19.59 -11.07
CA LEU A 56 14.30 18.96 -10.10
C LEU A 56 14.28 17.44 -10.31
N PRO A 57 15.29 16.84 -10.97
CA PRO A 57 15.36 15.38 -11.11
C PRO A 57 15.45 14.69 -9.74
N GLY A 58 15.93 15.38 -8.71
CA GLY A 58 15.96 14.87 -7.33
C GLY A 58 14.58 14.51 -6.75
N ALA A 59 13.49 15.07 -7.28
CA ALA A 59 12.13 14.77 -6.83
C ALA A 59 11.58 13.43 -7.37
N TRP A 60 12.28 12.75 -8.29
CA TRP A 60 11.94 11.38 -8.71
C TRP A 60 12.10 10.36 -7.58
N LEU A 61 13.10 10.54 -6.73
CA LEU A 61 13.38 9.61 -5.64
C LEU A 61 12.23 9.58 -4.61
N PRO A 62 11.76 10.71 -4.04
CA PRO A 62 10.60 10.69 -3.15
C PRO A 62 9.31 10.27 -3.87
N PHE A 63 9.12 10.63 -5.15
CA PHE A 63 7.99 10.12 -5.95
C PHE A 63 7.96 8.60 -5.94
N THR A 64 9.06 7.94 -6.33
CA THR A 64 9.10 6.48 -6.43
C THR A 64 8.82 5.79 -5.10
N VAL A 65 9.42 6.27 -4.00
CA VAL A 65 9.24 5.68 -2.66
C VAL A 65 7.81 5.88 -2.15
N PHE A 66 7.26 7.10 -2.29
CA PHE A 66 5.90 7.37 -1.84
C PHE A 66 4.87 6.63 -2.69
N PHE A 67 5.10 6.56 -4.01
CA PHE A 67 4.25 5.81 -4.94
C PHE A 67 4.25 4.32 -4.62
N SER A 68 5.43 3.70 -4.48
CA SER A 68 5.53 2.27 -4.20
C SER A 68 4.89 1.91 -2.86
N THR A 69 5.16 2.69 -1.82
CA THR A 69 4.61 2.45 -0.48
C THR A 69 3.10 2.67 -0.46
N GLY A 70 2.62 3.79 -1.03
CA GLY A 70 1.19 4.09 -1.12
C GLY A 70 0.41 3.06 -1.93
N ALA A 71 0.98 2.62 -3.06
CA ALA A 71 0.40 1.56 -3.87
C ALA A 71 0.30 0.24 -3.11
N VAL A 72 1.34 -0.18 -2.38
CA VAL A 72 1.30 -1.41 -1.56
C VAL A 72 0.23 -1.29 -0.47
N CYS A 73 0.15 -0.15 0.24
CA CYS A 73 -0.86 0.10 1.26
C CYS A 73 -2.29 0.03 0.70
N GLU A 74 -2.55 0.64 -0.45
CA GLU A 74 -3.86 0.59 -1.12
C GLU A 74 -4.19 -0.80 -1.65
N ILE A 75 -3.22 -1.49 -2.28
CA ILE A 75 -3.42 -2.87 -2.77
C ILE A 75 -3.78 -3.79 -1.60
N VAL A 76 -3.05 -3.74 -0.49
CA VAL A 76 -3.33 -4.59 0.67
C VAL A 76 -4.58 -4.12 1.43
N GLY A 77 -4.81 -2.82 1.57
CA GLY A 77 -5.99 -2.26 2.24
C GLY A 77 -7.29 -2.52 1.49
N LEU A 78 -7.31 -2.37 0.16
CA LEU A 78 -8.51 -2.56 -0.65
C LEU A 78 -8.74 -4.01 -1.07
N LEU A 79 -7.68 -4.74 -1.45
CA LEU A 79 -7.78 -6.10 -2.04
C LEU A 79 -7.27 -7.20 -1.10
N GLY A 80 -6.50 -6.88 -0.07
CA GLY A 80 -5.95 -7.85 0.88
C GLY A 80 -7.00 -8.47 1.80
N SER A 81 -6.68 -9.67 2.29
CA SER A 81 -7.42 -10.27 3.40
C SER A 81 -7.14 -9.54 4.72
N ASP A 82 -7.97 -9.80 5.71
CA ASP A 82 -7.80 -9.29 7.07
C ASP A 82 -6.45 -9.73 7.69
N GLN A 83 -5.95 -10.91 7.31
CA GLN A 83 -4.63 -11.42 7.68
C GLN A 83 -3.49 -10.61 7.04
N ALA A 84 -3.61 -10.23 5.76
CA ALA A 84 -2.60 -9.42 5.09
C ALA A 84 -2.47 -8.03 5.74
N VAL A 85 -3.61 -7.42 6.11
CA VAL A 85 -3.64 -6.17 6.87
C VAL A 85 -3.00 -6.37 8.25
N ALA A 86 -3.35 -7.43 8.98
CA ALA A 86 -2.77 -7.70 10.30
C ALA A 86 -1.25 -7.91 10.26
N LYS A 87 -0.73 -8.57 9.22
CA LYS A 87 0.70 -8.81 9.04
C LYS A 87 1.49 -7.52 8.76
N ILE A 88 0.92 -6.56 8.04
CA ILE A 88 1.53 -5.21 7.89
C ILE A 88 1.66 -4.51 9.24
N TRP A 89 0.66 -4.67 10.11
CA TRP A 89 0.69 -4.10 11.46
C TRP A 89 1.57 -4.87 12.45
N GLY A 90 2.33 -5.88 11.98
CA GLY A 90 3.28 -6.61 12.81
C GLY A 90 2.64 -7.57 13.81
N ASN A 91 1.34 -7.87 13.66
CA ASN A 91 0.69 -8.88 14.48
C ASN A 91 1.17 -10.26 14.00
N LYS A 92 1.96 -10.93 14.85
CA LYS A 92 2.50 -12.27 14.60
C LYS A 92 1.57 -13.33 15.14
#